data_AF-A2IB70-F1
#
_entry.id   AF-A2IB70-F1
#
_cell.length_a   1.000
_cell.length_b   1.000
_cell.length_c   1.000
_cell.angle_alpha   90.00
_cell.angle_beta   90.00
_cell.angle_gamma   90.00
#
_symmetry.space_group_name_H-M   'P 1'
#
loop_
_entity.id
_entity.type
_entity.pdbx_description
1 polymer ?
#
loop_
_entity_poly.entity_id
_entity_poly.type
_entity_poly.pdbx_seq_one_letter_code
_entity_poly.pdbx_strand_id
1 'polypeptide(L)'
;ATSLIVVWYHPPSFTQLHGKKARKRDELAKLDWIGLFLVTAGVSLFLLGVSWGGKPNSAWNSGKIIGLMTSGLGSLLVFALYEVFGKPERPMVPPGLFKDTRGFVCILLISSIMGAMNLCLTIIYPQQVINIFGSSLKNWEETAWMTATAAFGTWAGIMVLGNLFHLIRHIRWQILAGAIWLTAFLGAMSSINRDNKNAAIALSFFAGLVVSWAQDITFAH
;
A
#
# COMPACT_ATOMS: atom_id res chain seq x y z
N ALA A 1 -10.33 -20.74 0.81
CA ALA A 1 -10.98 -19.64 0.06
C ALA A 1 -10.76 -19.74 -1.45
N THR A 2 -9.52 -19.98 -1.92
CA THR A 2 -9.19 -20.14 -3.35
C THR A 2 -9.87 -21.33 -4.03
N SER A 3 -10.11 -22.44 -3.34
CA SER A 3 -10.79 -23.62 -3.89
C SER A 3 -12.28 -23.40 -4.17
N LEU A 4 -12.99 -22.61 -3.34
CA LEU A 4 -14.42 -22.34 -3.54
C LEU A 4 -14.68 -21.44 -4.76
N ILE A 5 -13.78 -20.49 -5.04
CA ILE A 5 -13.89 -19.60 -6.20
C ILE A 5 -13.76 -20.40 -7.50
N VAL A 6 -12.88 -21.40 -7.56
CA VAL A 6 -12.71 -22.23 -8.76
C VAL A 6 -13.93 -23.11 -9.06
N VAL A 7 -14.63 -23.57 -8.03
CA VAL A 7 -15.77 -24.49 -8.17
C VAL A 7 -17.09 -23.76 -8.43
N TRP A 8 -17.30 -22.60 -7.79
CA TRP A 8 -18.58 -21.87 -7.85
C TRP A 8 -18.56 -20.61 -8.72
N TYR A 9 -17.39 -20.13 -9.13
CA TYR A 9 -17.30 -19.05 -10.10
C TYR A 9 -17.26 -19.68 -11.50
N HIS A 10 -18.39 -19.62 -12.21
CA HIS A 10 -18.41 -19.73 -13.66
C HIS A 10 -18.12 -18.34 -14.23
N PRO A 11 -16.85 -17.99 -14.54
CA PRO A 11 -16.57 -16.69 -15.13
C PRO A 11 -17.27 -16.61 -16.50
N PRO A 12 -18.00 -15.53 -16.80
CA PRO A 12 -18.42 -15.27 -18.17
C PRO A 12 -17.16 -15.19 -19.03
N SER A 13 -17.17 -15.93 -20.14
CA SER A 13 -16.04 -16.04 -21.05
C SER A 13 -15.67 -14.68 -21.63
N PHE A 14 -14.35 -14.47 -21.82
CA PHE A 14 -13.70 -13.25 -22.33
C PHE A 14 -14.34 -12.65 -23.61
N THR A 15 -15.16 -13.43 -24.30
CA THR A 15 -15.96 -13.06 -25.48
C THR A 15 -17.12 -12.11 -25.21
N GLN A 16 -17.60 -11.95 -23.97
CA GLN A 16 -18.71 -11.03 -23.65
C GLN A 16 -18.27 -9.61 -23.29
N LEU A 17 -17.04 -9.40 -22.79
CA LEU A 17 -16.55 -8.06 -22.42
C LEU A 17 -15.78 -7.34 -23.54
N HIS A 18 -15.13 -8.09 -24.44
CA HIS A 18 -14.35 -7.54 -25.54
C HIS A 18 -14.74 -8.27 -26.83
N GLY A 19 -15.58 -7.63 -27.65
CA GLY A 19 -16.19 -8.25 -28.83
C GLY A 19 -15.20 -9.04 -29.69
N LYS A 20 -15.51 -10.34 -29.91
CA LYS A 20 -15.07 -11.34 -30.90
C LYS A 20 -13.66 -11.33 -31.54
N LYS A 21 -12.72 -10.42 -31.23
CA LYS A 21 -11.41 -10.33 -31.91
C LYS A 21 -10.21 -9.96 -31.02
N ALA A 22 -10.34 -9.97 -29.69
CA ALA A 22 -9.21 -9.69 -28.81
C ALA A 22 -8.67 -11.00 -28.17
N ARG A 23 -7.56 -11.53 -28.72
CA ARG A 23 -6.82 -12.64 -28.13
C ARG A 23 -6.16 -12.11 -26.84
N LYS A 24 -6.23 -12.82 -25.71
CA LYS A 24 -5.62 -12.37 -24.43
C LYS A 24 -4.16 -11.94 -24.57
N ARG A 25 -3.42 -12.56 -25.49
CA ARG A 25 -2.02 -12.22 -25.81
C ARG A 25 -1.87 -10.87 -26.51
N ASP A 26 -2.81 -10.48 -27.37
CA ASP A 26 -2.78 -9.18 -28.06
C ASP A 26 -3.16 -8.05 -27.11
N GLU A 27 -3.98 -8.32 -26.09
CA GLU A 27 -4.32 -7.36 -25.05
C GLU A 27 -3.18 -7.17 -24.04
N LEU A 28 -2.46 -8.25 -23.70
CA LEU A 28 -1.25 -8.19 -22.86
C LEU A 28 -0.06 -7.56 -23.60
N ALA A 29 0.08 -7.77 -24.92
CA ALA A 29 1.13 -7.14 -25.72
C ALA A 29 0.93 -5.61 -25.85
N LYS A 30 -0.31 -5.13 -25.75
CA LYS A 30 -0.65 -3.69 -25.74
C LYS A 30 -0.42 -3.01 -24.39
N LEU A 31 -0.08 -3.75 -23.32
CA LEU A 31 0.25 -3.13 -22.05
C LEU A 31 1.60 -2.40 -22.15
N ASP A 32 1.71 -1.26 -21.49
CA ASP A 32 2.96 -0.53 -21.37
C ASP A 32 3.91 -1.24 -20.37
N TRP A 33 4.61 -2.25 -20.87
CA TRP A 33 5.57 -3.04 -20.10
C TRP A 33 6.75 -2.21 -19.61
N ILE A 34 7.14 -1.17 -20.36
CA ILE A 34 8.25 -0.28 -20.03
C ILE A 34 7.83 0.60 -18.85
N GLY A 35 6.67 1.24 -18.93
CA GLY A 35 6.09 2.02 -17.84
C GLY A 35 5.92 1.20 -16.56
N LEU A 36 5.33 0.00 -16.68
CA LEU A 36 5.15 -0.93 -15.57
C LEU A 36 6.49 -1.32 -14.91
N PHE A 37 7.52 -1.62 -15.71
CA PHE A 37 8.84 -1.98 -15.19
C PHE A 37 9.50 -0.81 -14.47
N LEU A 38 9.47 0.40 -15.05
CA LEU A 38 10.04 1.62 -14.46
C LEU A 38 9.39 1.98 -13.12
N VAL A 39 8.06 1.92 -13.02
CA VAL A 39 7.36 2.18 -11.74
C VAL A 39 7.69 1.11 -10.71
N THR A 40 7.62 -0.16 -11.10
CA THR A 40 7.87 -1.27 -10.17
C THR A 40 9.30 -1.21 -9.64
N ALA A 41 10.27 -1.01 -10.53
CA ALA A 41 11.67 -0.87 -10.16
C ALA A 41 11.91 0.37 -9.28
N GLY A 42 11.33 1.52 -9.64
CA GLY A 42 11.51 2.76 -8.90
C GLY A 42 10.93 2.73 -7.50
N VAL A 43 9.69 2.25 -7.35
CA VAL A 43 9.06 2.05 -6.04
C VAL A 43 9.85 1.04 -5.22
N SER A 44 10.29 -0.08 -5.81
CA SER A 44 11.08 -1.09 -5.10
C SER A 44 12.43 -0.57 -4.61
N LEU A 45 13.18 0.16 -5.44
CA LEU A 45 14.46 0.76 -5.09
C LEU A 45 14.31 1.82 -3.99
N PHE A 46 13.28 2.66 -4.10
CA PHE A 46 12.98 3.66 -3.09
C PHE A 46 12.63 3.01 -1.74
N LEU A 47 11.76 1.99 -1.75
CA LEU A 47 11.37 1.24 -0.56
C LEU A 47 12.54 0.50 0.08
N LEU A 48 13.44 -0.08 -0.73
CA LEU A 48 14.67 -0.72 -0.24
C LEU A 48 15.59 0.30 0.45
N GLY A 49 15.74 1.48 -0.14
CA GLY A 49 16.50 2.58 0.45
C GLY A 49 15.96 2.97 1.83
N VAL A 50 14.65 3.15 1.95
CA VAL A 50 13.99 3.48 3.24
C VAL A 50 14.07 2.32 4.24
N SER A 51 13.88 1.08 3.80
CA SER A 51 13.90 -0.12 4.67
C SER A 51 15.29 -0.39 5.27
N TRP A 52 16.35 -0.05 4.53
CA TRP A 52 17.73 -0.25 4.99
C TRP A 52 18.31 1.00 5.67
N GLY A 53 17.65 2.15 5.52
CA GLY A 53 17.97 3.39 6.23
C GLY A 53 17.85 3.23 7.74
N GLY A 54 18.92 3.58 8.46
CA GLY A 54 18.91 3.61 9.92
C GLY A 54 19.25 2.30 10.62
N LYS A 55 19.63 1.25 9.87
CA LYS A 55 20.23 0.05 10.47
C LYS A 55 21.65 0.37 10.97
N PRO A 56 22.14 -0.27 12.05
CA PRO A 56 23.46 0.01 12.62
C PRO A 56 24.62 -0.13 11.63
N ASN A 57 24.48 -0.98 10.60
CA ASN A 57 25.50 -1.19 9.55
C ASN A 57 25.30 -0.29 8.31
N SER A 58 24.21 0.50 8.26
CA SER A 58 23.82 1.32 7.12
C SER A 58 23.21 2.64 7.61
N ALA A 59 24.08 3.56 8.05
CA ALA A 59 23.66 4.91 8.42
C ALA A 59 22.98 5.61 7.24
N TRP A 60 21.98 6.46 7.51
CA TRP A 60 21.27 7.25 6.49
C TRP A 60 22.20 8.06 5.57
N ASN A 61 23.40 8.39 6.06
CA ASN A 61 24.44 9.10 5.32
C ASN A 61 25.28 8.20 4.39
N SER A 62 25.00 6.90 4.33
CA SER A 62 25.71 5.99 3.44
C SER A 62 25.30 6.24 1.99
N GLY A 63 26.29 6.42 1.11
CA GLY A 63 26.06 6.68 -0.32
C GLY A 63 25.21 5.60 -1.01
N LYS A 64 25.17 4.37 -0.47
CA LYS A 64 24.30 3.30 -0.96
C LYS A 64 22.81 3.60 -0.73
N ILE A 65 22.44 4.13 0.44
CA ILE A 65 21.04 4.44 0.78
C ILE A 65 20.57 5.66 -0.01
N ILE A 66 21.38 6.72 -0.03
CA ILE A 66 21.10 7.92 -0.81
C ILE A 66 21.02 7.58 -2.30
N GLY A 67 21.92 6.72 -2.80
CA GLY A 67 21.90 6.21 -4.16
C GLY A 67 20.60 5.48 -4.50
N LEU A 68 20.17 4.53 -3.65
CA LEU A 68 18.91 3.80 -3.84
C LEU A 68 17.68 4.72 -3.84
N MET A 69 17.63 5.68 -2.91
CA MET A 69 16.52 6.65 -2.83
C MET A 69 16.49 7.59 -4.04
N THR A 70 17.64 8.15 -4.43
CA THR A 70 17.74 9.08 -5.57
C THR A 70 17.51 8.37 -6.90
N SER A 71 17.99 7.14 -7.07
CA SER A 71 17.70 6.34 -8.27
C SER A 71 16.22 5.96 -8.36
N GLY A 72 15.59 5.62 -7.23
CA GLY A 72 14.15 5.36 -7.17
C GLY A 72 13.33 6.60 -7.56
N LEU A 73 13.65 7.75 -6.98
CA LEU A 73 13.00 9.02 -7.33
C LEU A 73 13.23 9.39 -8.80
N GLY A 74 14.46 9.21 -9.30
CA GLY A 74 14.83 9.45 -10.69
C GLY A 74 14.03 8.57 -11.67
N SER A 75 13.89 7.28 -11.38
CA SER A 75 13.09 6.37 -12.22
C SER A 75 11.59 6.71 -12.23
N LEU A 76 11.04 7.20 -11.11
CA LEU A 76 9.66 7.71 -11.06
C LEU A 76 9.48 8.99 -11.89
N LEU A 77 10.46 9.89 -11.88
CA LEU A 77 10.46 11.08 -12.74
C LEU A 77 10.58 10.70 -14.22
N VAL A 78 11.46 9.76 -14.55
CA VAL A 78 11.60 9.24 -15.92
C VAL A 78 10.29 8.59 -16.38
N PHE A 79 9.61 7.84 -15.51
CA PHE A 79 8.29 7.30 -15.79
C PHE A 79 7.25 8.39 -16.05
N ALA A 80 7.17 9.41 -15.18
CA ALA A 80 6.23 10.52 -15.38
C ALA A 80 6.48 11.28 -16.70
N LEU A 81 7.75 11.49 -17.05
CA LEU A 81 8.13 12.08 -18.34
C LEU A 81 7.78 11.15 -19.51
N TYR A 82 8.04 9.85 -19.39
CA TYR A 82 7.70 8.86 -20.41
C TYR A 82 6.18 8.78 -20.66
N GLU A 83 5.36 8.85 -19.61
CA GLU A 83 3.89 8.87 -19.73
C GLU A 83 3.40 10.14 -20.46
N VAL A 84 4.01 11.30 -20.16
CA VAL A 84 3.62 12.61 -20.74
C VAL A 84 4.09 12.74 -22.20
N PHE A 85 5.32 12.35 -22.50
CA PHE A 85 5.94 12.56 -23.81
C PHE A 85 5.83 11.35 -24.75
N GLY A 86 5.81 10.13 -24.20
CA GLY A 86 5.88 8.88 -24.97
C GLY A 86 4.56 8.47 -25.64
N LYS A 87 3.40 9.00 -25.19
CA LYS A 87 2.06 8.66 -25.72
C LYS A 87 1.88 7.16 -26.05
N PRO A 88 2.06 6.25 -25.08
CA PRO A 88 1.87 4.82 -25.30
C PRO A 88 0.46 4.50 -25.83
N GLU A 89 0.35 3.47 -26.67
CA GLU A 89 -0.88 3.05 -27.38
C GLU A 89 -2.03 2.70 -26.40
N ARG A 90 -1.68 2.24 -25.19
CA ARG A 90 -2.55 2.20 -24.01
C ARG A 90 -1.78 2.76 -22.82
N PRO A 91 -1.97 4.04 -22.47
CA PRO A 91 -1.39 4.60 -21.26
C PRO A 91 -1.92 3.86 -20.04
N MET A 92 -1.02 3.51 -19.10
CA MET A 92 -1.43 2.97 -17.80
C MET A 92 -2.28 4.00 -17.06
N VAL A 93 -1.96 5.29 -17.21
CA VAL A 93 -2.75 6.41 -16.73
C VAL A 93 -3.18 7.26 -17.93
N PRO A 94 -4.42 7.12 -18.42
CA PRO A 94 -4.90 7.93 -19.53
C PRO A 94 -4.70 9.43 -19.20
N PRO A 95 -4.05 10.22 -20.06
CA PRO A 95 -3.77 11.63 -19.78
C PRO A 95 -5.05 12.48 -19.59
N GLY A 96 -6.21 11.95 -20.00
CA GLY A 96 -7.53 12.51 -19.68
C GLY A 96 -7.91 12.46 -18.20
N LEU A 97 -7.39 11.53 -17.40
CA LEU A 97 -7.63 11.49 -15.95
C LEU A 97 -6.89 12.60 -15.19
N PHE A 98 -5.74 13.06 -15.70
CA PHE A 98 -5.05 14.24 -15.17
C PHE A 98 -5.76 15.56 -15.47
N LYS A 99 -6.70 15.56 -16.45
CA LYS A 99 -7.51 16.74 -16.79
C LYS A 99 -8.56 17.05 -15.72
N ASP A 100 -8.97 16.04 -14.94
CA ASP A 100 -9.78 16.22 -13.73
C ASP A 100 -8.88 16.23 -12.47
N THR A 101 -7.94 17.18 -12.47
CA THR A 101 -6.80 17.27 -11.53
C THR A 101 -7.24 17.37 -10.07
N ARG A 102 -8.43 17.92 -9.80
CA ARG A 102 -8.90 18.16 -8.42
C ARG A 102 -9.42 16.90 -7.73
N GLY A 103 -9.95 15.94 -8.50
CA GLY A 103 -10.56 14.73 -7.95
C GLY A 103 -9.59 13.55 -7.97
N PHE A 104 -9.19 13.14 -9.17
CA PHE A 104 -8.49 11.88 -9.36
C PHE A 104 -7.04 11.91 -8.86
N VAL A 105 -6.29 12.97 -9.15
CA VAL A 105 -4.89 13.11 -8.72
C VAL A 105 -4.79 13.16 -7.19
N CYS A 106 -5.69 13.89 -6.53
CA CYS A 106 -5.75 13.93 -5.08
C CYS A 106 -6.02 12.54 -4.47
N ILE A 107 -6.99 11.78 -5.02
CA ILE A 107 -7.29 10.42 -4.56
C ILE A 107 -6.09 9.49 -4.77
N LEU A 108 -5.45 9.57 -5.94
CA LEU A 108 -4.28 8.77 -6.29
C LEU A 108 -3.10 9.05 -5.33
N LEU A 109 -2.84 10.33 -5.03
CA LEU A 109 -1.81 10.74 -4.09
C LEU A 109 -2.11 10.25 -2.68
N ILE A 110 -3.34 10.43 -2.19
CA ILE A 110 -3.73 9.98 -0.85
C ILE A 110 -3.61 8.45 -0.75
N SER A 111 -4.08 7.71 -1.76
CA SER A 111 -3.97 6.25 -1.79
C SER A 111 -2.50 5.79 -1.82
N SER A 112 -1.65 6.47 -2.59
CA SER A 112 -0.20 6.18 -2.64
C SER A 112 0.48 6.41 -1.29
N ILE A 113 0.16 7.52 -0.61
CA ILE A 113 0.69 7.84 0.73
C ILE A 113 0.21 6.80 1.75
N MET A 114 -1.06 6.43 1.70
CA MET A 114 -1.64 5.42 2.59
C MET A 114 -1.02 4.04 2.38
N GLY A 115 -0.74 3.66 1.13
CA GLY A 115 0.01 2.46 0.78
C GLY A 115 1.44 2.48 1.35
N ALA A 116 2.15 3.61 1.25
CA ALA A 116 3.47 3.76 1.86
C ALA A 116 3.41 3.67 3.40
N MET A 117 2.42 4.29 4.03
CA MET A 117 2.20 4.21 5.48
C MET A 117 1.91 2.78 5.96
N ASN A 118 1.17 1.98 5.18
CA ASN A 118 0.97 0.56 5.47
C ASN A 118 2.28 -0.24 5.49
N LEU A 119 3.15 0.00 4.50
CA LEU A 119 4.45 -0.65 4.45
C LEU A 119 5.31 -0.26 5.64
N CYS A 120 5.29 1.02 6.03
CA CYS A 120 5.92 1.48 7.26
C CYS A 120 5.36 0.76 8.49
N LEU A 121 4.03 0.64 8.64
CA LEU A 121 3.42 -0.09 9.75
C LEU A 121 3.91 -1.55 9.77
N THR A 122 3.90 -2.23 8.63
CA THR A 122 4.27 -3.66 8.54
C THR A 122 5.76 -3.91 8.82
N ILE A 123 6.64 -2.98 8.47
CA ILE A 123 8.11 -3.12 8.64
C ILE A 123 8.58 -2.58 9.99
N ILE A 124 8.12 -1.37 10.37
CA ILE A 124 8.60 -0.64 11.54
C ILE A 124 7.97 -1.18 12.81
N TYR A 125 6.68 -1.56 12.81
CA TYR A 125 6.02 -2.03 14.02
C TYR A 125 6.68 -3.28 14.63
N PRO A 126 7.03 -4.35 13.87
CA PRO A 126 7.76 -5.48 14.43
C PRO A 126 9.13 -5.08 15.01
N GLN A 127 9.84 -4.18 14.33
CA GLN A 127 11.13 -3.67 14.81
C GLN A 127 10.98 -2.86 16.10
N GLN A 128 9.93 -2.03 16.21
CA GLN A 128 9.61 -1.30 17.43
C GLN A 128 9.26 -2.23 18.57
N VAL A 129 8.45 -3.27 18.33
CA VAL A 129 8.07 -4.23 19.37
C VAL A 129 9.32 -4.97 19.89
N ILE A 130 10.20 -5.42 19.01
CA ILE A 130 11.45 -6.11 19.38
C ILE A 130 12.39 -5.17 20.16
N ASN A 131 12.58 -3.92 19.71
CA ASN A 131 13.53 -2.99 20.33
C ASN A 131 13.02 -2.40 21.66
N ILE A 132 11.71 -2.15 21.78
CA ILE A 132 11.11 -1.54 22.97
C ILE A 132 10.77 -2.61 24.00
N PHE A 133 10.15 -3.72 23.60
CA PHE A 133 9.65 -4.75 24.51
C PHE A 133 10.53 -6.00 24.60
N GLY A 134 11.56 -6.15 23.78
CA GLY A 134 12.45 -7.33 23.79
C GLY A 134 13.20 -7.56 25.12
N SER A 135 13.41 -6.51 25.92
CA SER A 135 13.98 -6.64 27.28
C SER A 135 12.94 -6.84 28.38
N SER A 136 11.66 -6.51 28.12
CA SER A 136 10.56 -6.52 29.10
C SER A 136 9.57 -7.68 28.90
N LEU A 137 9.73 -8.47 27.84
CA LEU A 137 8.94 -9.67 27.56
C LEU A 137 9.83 -10.88 27.83
N LYS A 138 9.49 -11.68 28.86
CA LYS A 138 10.25 -12.89 29.21
C LYS A 138 10.07 -14.02 28.17
N ASN A 139 9.03 -13.95 27.34
CA ASN A 139 8.64 -14.99 26.40
C ASN A 139 8.59 -14.46 24.96
N TRP A 140 9.25 -15.16 24.04
CA TRP A 140 9.25 -14.85 22.60
C TRP A 140 7.84 -14.92 21.98
N GLU A 141 6.94 -15.71 22.57
CA GLU A 141 5.55 -15.88 22.13
C GLU A 141 4.74 -14.60 22.26
N GLU A 142 4.87 -13.85 23.36
CA GLU A 142 4.13 -12.59 23.56
C GLU A 142 4.56 -11.52 22.54
N THR A 143 5.86 -11.52 22.18
CA THR A 143 6.39 -10.66 21.12
C THR A 143 5.74 -11.01 19.78
N ALA A 144 5.64 -12.31 19.47
CA ALA A 144 4.99 -12.77 18.25
C ALA A 144 3.51 -12.36 18.19
N TRP A 145 2.76 -12.54 19.29
CA TRP A 145 1.34 -12.14 19.36
C TRP A 145 1.13 -10.63 19.20
N MET A 146 1.99 -9.80 19.80
CA MET A 146 1.94 -8.35 19.62
C MET A 146 2.15 -7.94 18.16
N THR A 147 3.14 -8.51 17.48
CA THR A 147 3.39 -8.22 16.06
C THR A 147 2.28 -8.74 15.15
N ALA A 148 1.70 -9.89 15.47
CA ALA A 148 0.57 -10.47 14.76
C ALA A 148 -0.69 -9.61 14.86
N THR A 149 -0.83 -8.78 15.90
CA THR A 149 -2.01 -7.92 16.09
C THR A 149 -2.18 -6.92 14.94
N ALA A 150 -1.09 -6.39 14.38
CA ALA A 150 -1.16 -5.52 13.21
C ALA A 150 -1.76 -6.26 12.00
N ALA A 151 -1.29 -7.49 11.75
CA ALA A 151 -1.82 -8.34 10.68
C ALA A 151 -3.29 -8.70 10.92
N PHE A 152 -3.66 -9.12 12.15
CA PHE A 152 -5.05 -9.38 12.50
C PHE A 152 -5.95 -8.15 12.35
N GLY A 153 -5.45 -6.96 12.68
CA GLY A 153 -6.13 -5.69 12.42
C GLY A 153 -6.39 -5.49 10.93
N THR A 154 -5.42 -5.79 10.08
CA THR A 154 -5.56 -5.74 8.63
C THR A 154 -6.69 -6.66 8.14
N TRP A 155 -6.65 -7.95 8.53
CA TRP A 155 -7.68 -8.91 8.15
C TRP A 155 -9.07 -8.54 8.66
N ALA A 156 -9.16 -8.04 9.90
CA ALA A 156 -10.41 -7.57 10.48
C ALA A 156 -10.98 -6.35 9.73
N GLY A 157 -10.11 -5.43 9.29
CA GLY A 157 -10.49 -4.28 8.48
C GLY A 157 -11.16 -4.68 7.17
N ILE A 158 -10.58 -5.65 6.45
CA ILE A 158 -11.15 -6.18 5.20
C ILE A 158 -12.54 -6.77 5.45
N MET A 159 -12.69 -7.59 6.49
CA MET A 159 -13.96 -8.30 6.73
C MET A 159 -15.07 -7.38 7.24
N VAL A 160 -14.73 -6.42 8.11
CA VAL A 160 -15.73 -5.57 8.78
C VAL A 160 -16.06 -4.35 7.93
N LEU A 161 -15.04 -3.61 7.49
CA LEU A 161 -15.24 -2.36 6.75
C LEU A 161 -15.37 -2.59 5.24
N GLY A 162 -14.85 -3.70 4.71
CA GLY A 162 -15.11 -4.18 3.34
C GLY A 162 -16.60 -4.41 3.04
N ASN A 163 -17.39 -4.75 4.06
CA ASN A 163 -18.84 -4.90 3.90
C ASN A 163 -19.60 -3.57 4.06
N LEU A 164 -18.98 -2.57 4.70
CA LEU A 164 -19.58 -1.26 4.97
C LEU A 164 -19.60 -0.34 3.73
N PHE A 165 -18.86 -0.68 2.68
CA PHE A 165 -18.80 0.07 1.42
C PHE A 165 -20.15 0.26 0.74
N HIS A 166 -21.01 -0.75 0.79
CA HIS A 166 -22.34 -0.67 0.19
C HIS A 166 -23.24 0.40 0.83
N LEU A 167 -22.89 0.88 2.02
CA LEU A 167 -23.71 1.83 2.78
C LEU A 167 -23.38 3.30 2.49
N ILE A 168 -22.13 3.62 2.10
CA ILE A 168 -21.65 5.01 2.03
C ILE A 168 -21.23 5.34 0.59
N ARG A 169 -22.05 6.14 -0.09
CA ARG A 169 -21.89 6.52 -1.51
C ARG A 169 -20.83 7.61 -1.76
N HIS A 170 -20.09 8.05 -0.75
CA HIS A 170 -19.25 9.26 -0.81
C HIS A 170 -17.76 8.96 -0.60
N ILE A 171 -17.13 8.43 -1.65
CA ILE A 171 -15.76 7.90 -1.65
C ILE A 171 -14.68 8.91 -1.24
N ARG A 172 -14.80 10.18 -1.67
CA ARG A 172 -13.82 11.22 -1.34
C ARG A 172 -13.71 11.44 0.17
N TRP A 173 -14.84 11.44 0.86
CA TRP A 173 -14.90 11.63 2.30
C TRP A 173 -14.41 10.40 3.07
N GLN A 174 -14.66 9.20 2.54
CA GLN A 174 -14.16 7.97 3.15
C GLN A 174 -12.64 7.88 3.10
N ILE A 175 -12.02 8.17 1.95
CA ILE A 175 -10.56 8.16 1.80
C ILE A 175 -9.92 9.22 2.69
N LEU A 176 -10.52 10.41 2.77
CA LEU A 176 -10.04 11.49 3.64
C LEU A 176 -10.14 11.11 5.13
N ALA A 177 -11.27 10.55 5.56
CA ALA A 177 -11.47 10.07 6.92
C ALA A 177 -10.49 8.94 7.27
N GLY A 178 -10.27 8.00 6.35
CA GLY A 178 -9.29 6.92 6.51
C GLY A 178 -7.87 7.46 6.62
N ALA A 179 -7.49 8.44 5.81
CA ALA A 179 -6.16 9.06 5.87
C ALA A 179 -5.92 9.81 7.20
N ILE A 180 -6.92 10.55 7.69
CA ILE A 180 -6.85 11.24 8.98
C ILE A 180 -6.72 10.23 10.12
N TRP A 181 -7.53 9.17 10.10
CA TRP A 181 -7.50 8.12 11.10
C TRP A 181 -6.13 7.41 11.09
N LEU A 182 -5.64 6.98 9.93
CA LEU A 182 -4.35 6.31 9.82
C LEU A 182 -3.21 7.18 10.35
N THR A 183 -3.19 8.46 9.94
CA THR A 183 -2.15 9.40 10.37
C THR A 183 -2.19 9.64 11.87
N ALA A 184 -3.38 9.76 12.46
CA ALA A 184 -3.54 9.96 13.90
C ALA A 184 -3.06 8.75 14.71
N PHE A 185 -3.41 7.52 14.30
CA PHE A 185 -3.07 6.31 15.04
C PHE A 185 -1.61 5.88 14.82
N LEU A 186 -1.09 6.03 13.60
CA LEU A 186 0.33 5.82 13.31
C LEU A 186 1.19 6.89 14.01
N GLY A 187 0.72 8.13 14.07
CA GLY A 187 1.34 9.21 14.85
C GLY A 187 1.33 8.90 16.35
N ALA A 188 0.20 8.44 16.89
CA ALA A 188 0.07 8.04 18.29
C ALA A 188 1.01 6.88 18.67
N MET A 189 1.35 5.99 17.72
CA MET A 189 2.34 4.94 17.96
C MET A 189 3.74 5.47 18.28
N SER A 190 4.10 6.66 17.81
CA SER A 190 5.40 7.26 18.15
C SER A 190 5.54 7.58 19.64
N SER A 191 4.42 7.68 20.37
CA SER A 191 4.37 7.96 21.82
C SER A 191 4.42 6.70 22.69
N ILE A 192 4.53 5.50 22.08
CA ILE A 192 4.54 4.24 22.82
C ILE A 192 5.85 4.09 23.62
N ASN A 193 5.70 3.96 24.94
CA ASN A 193 6.77 3.64 25.88
C ASN A 193 6.71 2.19 26.36
N ARG A 194 7.81 1.70 26.98
CA ARG A 194 7.97 0.31 27.48
C ARG A 194 6.89 -0.16 28.46
N ASP A 195 6.23 0.77 29.14
CA ASP A 195 5.22 0.47 30.16
C ASP A 195 3.81 0.30 29.57
N ASN A 196 3.52 0.89 28.40
CA ASN A 196 2.17 0.94 27.82
C ASN A 196 1.95 -0.12 26.73
N LYS A 197 2.15 -1.39 27.08
CA LYS A 197 1.96 -2.56 26.22
C LYS A 197 0.56 -2.62 25.57
N ASN A 198 -0.49 -2.37 26.36
CA ASN A 198 -1.87 -2.45 25.89
C ASN A 198 -2.22 -1.37 24.87
N ALA A 199 -1.65 -0.16 25.03
CA ALA A 199 -1.82 0.93 24.08
C ALA A 199 -1.16 0.58 22.73
N ALA A 200 0.01 -0.07 22.75
CA ALA A 200 0.69 -0.51 21.53
C ALA A 200 -0.15 -1.50 20.72
N ILE A 201 -0.71 -2.51 21.39
CA ILE A 201 -1.58 -3.52 20.79
C ILE A 201 -2.82 -2.85 20.19
N ALA A 202 -3.54 -2.03 20.97
CA ALA A 202 -4.76 -1.37 20.51
C ALA A 202 -4.50 -0.43 19.33
N LEU A 203 -3.46 0.42 19.41
CA LEU A 203 -3.10 1.34 18.33
C LEU A 203 -2.70 0.59 17.05
N SER A 204 -2.01 -0.55 17.17
CA SER A 204 -1.63 -1.39 16.02
C SER A 204 -2.83 -2.02 15.33
N PHE A 205 -3.80 -2.48 16.11
CA PHE A 205 -5.02 -3.05 15.59
C PHE A 205 -5.82 -1.99 14.82
N PHE A 206 -6.03 -0.81 15.42
CA PHE A 206 -6.78 0.27 14.77
C PHE A 206 -6.06 0.86 13.56
N ALA A 207 -4.73 0.97 13.59
CA ALA A 207 -3.96 1.39 12.42
C ALA A 207 -4.10 0.37 11.28
N GLY A 208 -3.96 -0.94 11.55
CA GLY A 208 -4.09 -1.99 10.54
C GLY A 208 -5.51 -2.09 9.95
N LEU A 209 -6.53 -1.87 10.79
CA LEU A 209 -7.94 -1.92 10.40
C LEU A 209 -8.29 -0.85 9.36
N VAL A 210 -7.79 0.38 9.54
CA VAL A 210 -8.08 1.50 8.64
C VAL A 210 -7.34 1.39 7.32
N VAL A 211 -6.09 0.93 7.35
CA VAL A 211 -5.30 0.72 6.13
C VAL A 211 -6.03 -0.19 5.15
N SER A 212 -6.59 -1.28 5.66
CA SER A 212 -7.18 -2.30 4.79
C SER A 212 -8.47 -1.82 4.18
N TRP A 213 -9.27 -1.11 4.98
CA TRP A 213 -10.42 -0.40 4.47
C TRP A 213 -10.03 0.60 3.38
N ALA A 214 -9.01 1.44 3.62
CA ALA A 214 -8.49 2.39 2.65
C ALA A 214 -8.07 1.76 1.31
N GLN A 215 -7.43 0.59 1.37
CA GLN A 215 -7.00 -0.18 0.20
C GLN A 215 -8.21 -0.72 -0.57
N ASP A 216 -9.18 -1.32 0.12
CA ASP A 216 -10.42 -1.81 -0.49
C ASP A 216 -11.20 -0.69 -1.21
N ILE A 217 -11.22 0.53 -0.65
CA ILE A 217 -11.88 1.69 -1.29
C ILE A 217 -11.26 1.95 -2.66
N THR A 218 -9.93 1.84 -2.74
CA THR A 218 -9.18 2.17 -3.94
C THR A 218 -9.40 1.11 -5.03
N PHE A 219 -9.47 -0.18 -4.66
CA PHE A 219 -9.62 -1.27 -5.62
C PHE A 219 -11.04 -1.47 -6.14
N ALA A 220 -12.05 -0.96 -5.44
CA ALA A 220 -13.45 -1.05 -5.87
C ALA A 220 -13.81 -0.15 -7.08
N HIS A 221 -12.86 0.62 -7.61
CA HIS A 221 -13.06 1.64 -8.64
C HIS A 221 -12.30 1.35 -9.94
#